data_AF-A0A962GZI0-F1
#
_entry.id   AF-A0A962GZI0-F1
#
_cell.length_a   1.000
_cell.length_b   1.000
_cell.length_c   1.000
_cell.angle_alpha   90.00
_cell.angle_beta   90.00
_cell.angle_gamma   90.00
#
_symmetry.space_group_name_H-M   'P 1'
#
loop_
_entity.id
_entity.type
_entity.pdbx_description
1 polymer ?
#
loop_
_entity_poly.entity_id
_entity_poly.type
_entity_poly.pdbx_seq_one_letter_code
_entity_poly.pdbx_strand_id
1 'polypeptide(L)'
;MNAKRPTNAPNALQSRGPASSITGETGETLQPIVSRHLWLWVVLLIAVTLAAIPAHAAEVDPGFDHLATGFALTGRHREAKCESCHLNGVLKGTPKVCATCHSQGSRFQTSKLPTQHVPVRGASCDSCHRSDAWSPARFSHAEVARGSCASCHNGVTAAGKSAS
;
A
#
# COMPACT_ATOMS: atom_id res chain seq x y z
N MET A 1 7.58 -2.72 -47.48
CA MET A 1 8.83 -2.06 -47.01
C MET A 1 8.86 -2.17 -45.49
N ASN A 2 8.96 -3.39 -44.97
CA ASN A 2 10.14 -3.94 -44.28
C ASN A 2 10.67 -3.10 -43.11
N ALA A 3 10.37 -3.52 -41.87
CA ALA A 3 11.36 -3.65 -40.80
C ALA A 3 10.84 -4.60 -39.71
N LYS A 4 11.41 -5.81 -39.68
CA LYS A 4 11.27 -6.85 -38.66
C LYS A 4 11.77 -6.35 -37.30
N ARG A 5 11.08 -6.71 -36.22
CA ARG A 5 11.56 -6.61 -34.84
C ARG A 5 12.21 -7.94 -34.43
N PRO A 6 13.48 -7.98 -33.99
CA PRO A 6 14.10 -9.21 -33.50
C PRO A 6 13.80 -9.48 -32.02
N THR A 7 13.70 -10.77 -31.74
CA THR A 7 13.53 -11.48 -30.47
C THR A 7 14.78 -11.44 -29.60
N ASN A 8 14.64 -11.29 -28.27
CA ASN A 8 15.69 -11.58 -27.30
C ASN A 8 15.21 -12.65 -26.31
N ALA A 9 15.81 -13.83 -26.40
CA ALA A 9 15.72 -14.90 -25.41
C ALA A 9 16.96 -14.84 -24.50
N PRO A 10 16.85 -15.20 -23.21
CA PRO A 10 18.00 -15.26 -22.33
C PRO A 10 18.81 -16.55 -22.48
N ASN A 11 20.12 -16.35 -22.28
CA ASN A 11 21.27 -17.22 -22.38
C ASN A 11 21.22 -18.39 -21.38
N ALA A 12 21.26 -19.64 -21.86
CA ALA A 12 21.46 -20.82 -21.03
C ALA A 12 22.88 -21.36 -21.25
N LEU A 13 23.73 -21.19 -20.22
CA LEU A 13 25.08 -21.71 -20.18
C LEU A 13 25.08 -23.25 -20.20
N GLN A 14 25.89 -23.81 -21.09
CA GLN A 14 26.35 -25.20 -21.05
C GLN A 14 27.31 -25.45 -19.89
N SER A 15 27.24 -26.64 -19.27
CA SER A 15 28.44 -27.41 -18.95
C SER A 15 28.16 -28.86 -18.54
N ARG A 16 28.76 -29.79 -19.31
CA ARG A 16 29.43 -31.04 -18.89
C ARG A 16 28.60 -32.30 -18.60
N GLY A 17 28.76 -33.31 -19.47
CA GLY A 17 28.88 -34.73 -19.08
C GLY A 17 30.32 -35.06 -18.63
N PRO A 18 30.68 -36.30 -18.24
CA PRO A 18 30.22 -37.56 -18.84
C PRO A 18 29.74 -38.66 -17.87
N ALA A 19 29.19 -39.72 -18.46
CA ALA A 19 28.74 -40.94 -17.83
C ALA A 19 29.89 -41.77 -17.20
N SER A 20 29.60 -42.42 -16.08
CA SER A 20 30.29 -43.65 -15.66
C SER A 20 29.34 -44.50 -14.85
N SER A 21 28.93 -45.60 -15.47
CA SER A 21 28.28 -46.75 -14.87
C SER A 21 29.25 -47.44 -13.92
N ILE A 22 28.84 -47.62 -12.66
CA ILE A 22 29.42 -48.59 -11.74
C ILE A 22 28.28 -49.45 -11.22
N THR A 23 28.22 -50.66 -11.76
CA THR A 23 27.45 -51.78 -11.23
C THR A 23 28.19 -52.39 -10.05
N GLY A 24 27.44 -52.80 -9.04
CA GLY A 24 27.91 -53.61 -7.92
C GLY A 24 27.70 -52.90 -6.59
N GLU A 25 27.23 -53.50 -5.50
CA GLU A 25 26.88 -54.87 -5.15
C GLU A 25 25.89 -54.74 -3.97
N THR A 26 25.16 -55.80 -3.70
CA THR A 26 24.23 -55.95 -2.57
C THR A 26 24.81 -55.43 -1.24
N GLY A 27 24.17 -54.43 -0.63
CA GLY A 27 24.50 -53.95 0.71
C GLY A 27 23.22 -53.48 1.40
N GLU A 28 22.74 -54.27 2.34
CA GLU A 28 21.63 -53.95 3.24
C GLU A 28 21.69 -52.50 3.72
N THR A 29 20.59 -51.78 3.50
CA THR A 29 20.34 -50.47 4.08
C THR A 29 20.11 -50.64 5.59
N LEU A 30 21.19 -50.77 6.35
CA LEU A 30 21.16 -50.51 7.79
C LEU A 30 20.83 -49.03 7.98
N GLN A 31 19.54 -48.73 8.08
CA GLN A 31 19.08 -47.41 8.51
C GLN A 31 19.68 -47.12 9.89
N PRO A 32 20.39 -46.01 10.09
CA PRO A 32 20.85 -45.62 11.41
C PRO A 32 19.61 -45.25 12.24
N ILE A 33 19.15 -46.18 13.08
CA ILE A 33 18.05 -45.96 14.05
C ILE A 33 18.37 -44.76 14.96
N VAL A 34 19.66 -44.41 15.12
CA VAL A 34 20.14 -43.21 15.84
C VAL A 34 19.85 -41.88 15.13
N SER A 35 19.54 -41.86 13.83
CA SER A 35 19.27 -40.64 13.05
C SER A 35 17.88 -40.06 13.30
N ARG A 36 16.88 -40.93 13.51
CA ARG A 36 15.48 -40.49 13.68
C ARG A 36 15.24 -39.81 15.03
N HIS A 37 15.91 -40.28 16.08
CA HIS A 37 15.86 -39.64 17.40
C HIS A 37 16.62 -38.32 17.41
N LEU A 38 17.82 -38.27 16.82
CA LEU A 38 18.59 -37.02 16.73
C LEU A 38 17.83 -35.93 15.97
N TRP A 39 17.13 -36.28 14.89
CA TRP A 39 16.31 -35.34 14.12
C TRP A 39 15.11 -34.82 14.92
N LEU A 40 14.44 -35.69 15.69
CA LEU A 40 13.35 -35.28 16.59
C LEU A 40 13.84 -34.36 17.72
N TRP A 41 15.03 -34.63 18.28
CA TRP A 41 15.64 -33.75 19.29
C TRP A 41 16.05 -32.40 18.72
N VAL A 42 16.57 -32.34 17.49
CA VAL A 42 16.89 -31.07 16.81
C VAL A 42 15.62 -30.26 16.53
N VAL A 43 14.56 -30.89 16.02
CA VAL A 43 13.27 -30.21 15.79
C VAL A 43 12.66 -29.73 17.12
N LEU A 44 12.75 -30.53 18.18
CA LEU A 44 12.28 -30.14 19.51
C LEU A 44 13.08 -28.96 20.07
N LEU A 45 14.41 -28.95 19.95
CA LEU A 45 15.25 -27.84 20.39
C LEU A 45 14.98 -26.56 19.58
N ILE A 46 14.76 -26.67 18.27
CA ILE A 46 14.37 -25.54 17.43
C ILE A 46 12.99 -25.03 17.83
N ALA A 47 12.02 -25.91 18.09
CA ALA A 47 10.68 -25.50 18.52
C ALA A 47 10.68 -24.82 19.91
N VAL A 48 11.45 -25.36 20.87
CA VAL A 48 11.60 -24.79 22.21
C VAL A 48 12.32 -23.44 22.16
N THR A 49 13.36 -23.30 21.33
CA THR A 49 14.07 -22.01 21.17
C THR A 49 13.21 -20.97 20.44
N LEU A 50 12.38 -21.35 19.47
CA LEU A 50 11.46 -20.44 18.79
C LEU A 50 10.31 -19.97 19.70
N ALA A 51 9.81 -20.85 20.58
CA ALA A 51 8.74 -20.52 21.53
C ALA A 51 9.21 -19.63 22.69
N ALA A 52 10.52 -19.57 22.94
CA ALA A 52 11.11 -18.79 24.03
C ALA A 52 11.56 -17.38 23.61
N ILE A 53 11.38 -16.96 22.35
CA ILE A 53 11.64 -15.57 21.96
C ILE A 53 10.52 -14.71 22.54
N PRO A 54 10.77 -13.86 23.55
CA PRO A 54 9.76 -12.91 23.99
C PRO A 54 9.40 -12.03 22.80
N ALA A 55 8.11 -12.02 22.45
CA ALA A 55 7.58 -11.07 21.50
C ALA A 55 7.74 -9.68 22.11
N HIS A 56 8.83 -8.99 21.76
CA HIS A 56 9.03 -7.60 22.10
C HIS A 56 8.04 -6.81 21.25
N ALA A 57 6.83 -6.63 21.76
CA ALA A 57 5.96 -5.55 21.30
C ALA A 57 6.74 -4.26 21.58
N ALA A 58 7.22 -3.59 20.53
CA ALA A 58 7.82 -2.28 20.67
C ALA A 58 6.80 -1.37 21.35
N GLU A 59 7.16 -0.84 22.52
CA GLU A 59 6.30 0.03 23.29
C GLU A 59 6.01 1.29 22.48
N VAL A 60 4.73 1.52 22.18
CA VAL A 60 4.28 2.71 21.46
C VAL A 60 4.45 3.88 22.40
N ASP A 61 5.41 4.77 22.10
CA ASP A 61 5.57 6.03 22.81
C ASP A 61 4.22 6.80 22.81
N PRO A 62 3.60 7.01 23.98
CA PRO A 62 2.29 7.66 24.06
C PRO A 62 2.36 9.18 23.88
N GLY A 63 3.54 9.75 23.60
CA GLY A 63 3.81 11.18 23.67
C GLY A 63 4.00 11.89 22.33
N PHE A 64 4.19 11.19 21.21
CA PHE A 64 4.34 11.85 19.92
C PHE A 64 2.99 12.33 19.35
N ASP A 65 2.68 13.60 19.61
CA ASP A 65 1.48 14.24 19.09
C ASP A 65 1.68 14.81 17.68
N HIS A 66 1.08 14.14 16.69
CA HIS A 66 1.06 14.62 15.31
C HIS A 66 0.35 15.98 15.16
N LEU A 67 -0.56 16.32 16.08
CA LEU A 67 -1.26 17.61 16.09
C LEU A 67 -0.29 18.77 16.28
N ALA A 68 0.79 18.59 17.07
CA ALA A 68 1.83 19.60 17.25
C ALA A 68 2.61 19.88 15.97
N THR A 69 2.64 18.93 15.03
CA THR A 69 3.33 19.08 13.72
C THR A 69 2.42 19.65 12.63
N GLY A 70 1.12 19.82 12.93
CA GLY A 70 0.13 20.42 12.06
C GLY A 70 -0.52 19.47 11.05
N PHE A 71 -0.38 18.15 11.20
CA PHE A 71 -1.20 17.17 10.47
C PHE A 71 -1.86 16.22 11.46
N ALA A 72 -3.15 16.43 11.72
CA ALA A 72 -3.93 15.63 12.64
C ALA A 72 -4.26 14.25 12.05
N LEU A 73 -3.78 13.16 12.67
CA LEU A 73 -4.19 11.80 12.32
C LEU A 73 -5.63 11.52 12.78
N THR A 74 -6.59 12.05 12.03
CA THR A 74 -8.04 11.90 12.26
C THR A 74 -8.67 11.02 11.20
N GLY A 75 -9.85 10.48 11.50
CA GLY A 75 -10.58 9.63 10.56
C GLY A 75 -9.76 8.41 10.14
N ARG A 76 -9.69 8.12 8.85
CA ARG A 76 -8.96 6.97 8.29
C ARG A 76 -7.44 7.14 8.35
N HIS A 77 -6.92 8.36 8.46
CA HIS A 77 -5.47 8.59 8.54
C HIS A 77 -4.86 8.04 9.84
N ARG A 78 -5.65 7.84 10.90
CA ARG A 78 -5.19 7.20 12.15
C ARG A 78 -4.86 5.71 11.98
N GLU A 79 -5.40 5.09 10.94
CA GLU A 79 -5.19 3.67 10.63
C GLU A 79 -3.96 3.45 9.72
N ALA A 80 -3.37 4.54 9.22
CA ALA A 80 -2.21 4.47 8.35
C ALA A 80 -0.95 4.05 9.12
N LYS A 81 -0.17 3.14 8.53
CA LYS A 81 1.15 2.77 9.06
C LYS A 81 2.13 3.93 8.92
N CYS A 82 3.07 4.08 9.84
CA CYS A 82 4.06 5.17 9.87
C CYS A 82 4.82 5.29 8.54
N GLU A 83 5.26 4.17 7.98
CA GLU A 83 6.11 4.09 6.78
C GLU A 83 5.34 4.42 5.50
N SER A 84 4.01 4.45 5.57
CA SER A 84 3.19 4.84 4.42
C SER A 84 3.42 6.32 4.08
N CYS A 85 3.63 7.16 5.10
CA CYS A 85 3.91 8.59 4.97
C CYS A 85 5.41 8.89 5.10
N HIS A 86 6.09 8.22 6.04
CA HIS A 86 7.49 8.46 6.37
C HIS A 86 8.41 7.44 5.70
N LEU A 87 8.70 7.70 4.43
CA LEU A 87 9.53 6.84 3.61
C LEU A 87 10.95 6.74 4.17
N ASN A 88 11.47 5.52 4.28
CA ASN A 88 12.79 5.23 4.84
C ASN A 88 13.00 5.78 6.26
N GLY A 89 11.91 5.98 7.02
CA GLY A 89 11.97 6.54 8.37
C GLY A 89 12.23 8.05 8.41
N VAL A 90 12.17 8.76 7.27
CA VAL A 90 12.33 10.22 7.24
C VAL A 90 11.06 10.89 7.75
N LEU A 91 11.13 11.41 8.98
CA LEU A 91 9.98 12.01 9.67
C LEU A 91 9.69 13.48 9.28
N LYS A 92 10.71 14.19 8.76
CA LYS A 92 10.58 15.62 8.42
C LYS A 92 10.17 15.81 6.97
N GLY A 93 9.31 16.80 6.72
CA GLY A 93 8.95 17.23 5.37
C GLY A 93 7.81 16.44 4.72
N THR A 94 7.14 15.56 5.45
CA THR A 94 5.93 14.88 4.96
C THR A 94 4.87 15.92 4.57
N PRO A 95 4.36 15.88 3.33
CA PRO A 95 3.33 16.81 2.87
C PRO A 95 2.06 16.70 3.72
N LYS A 96 1.46 17.86 4.01
CA LYS A 96 0.23 17.98 4.81
C LYS A 96 -1.00 18.35 3.97
N VAL A 97 -0.78 18.68 2.69
CA VAL A 97 -1.83 19.06 1.75
C VAL A 97 -2.43 17.79 1.14
N CYS A 98 -3.76 17.67 1.21
CA CYS A 98 -4.50 16.48 0.80
C CYS A 98 -4.09 15.99 -0.59
N ALA A 99 -4.04 16.90 -1.58
CA ALA A 99 -3.76 16.58 -2.98
C ALA A 99 -2.32 16.09 -3.22
N THR A 100 -1.36 16.37 -2.33
CA THR A 100 0.01 15.89 -2.52
C THR A 100 0.08 14.37 -2.37
N CYS A 101 -0.65 13.81 -1.40
CA CYS A 101 -0.76 12.37 -1.21
C CYS A 101 -1.92 11.79 -2.02
N HIS A 102 -3.05 12.48 -2.13
CA HIS A 102 -4.20 12.08 -2.94
C HIS A 102 -4.11 12.66 -4.34
N SER A 103 -3.14 12.19 -5.11
CA SER A 103 -2.98 12.50 -6.54
C SER A 103 -2.78 11.24 -7.37
N GLN A 104 -3.03 11.36 -8.68
CA GLN A 104 -2.71 10.28 -9.61
C GLN A 104 -1.18 10.07 -9.64
N GLY A 105 -0.75 8.82 -9.51
CA GLY A 105 0.66 8.45 -9.47
C GLY A 105 1.30 8.45 -8.08
N SER A 106 0.59 8.93 -7.05
CA SER A 106 1.01 8.79 -5.66
C SER A 106 0.79 7.36 -5.13
N ARG A 107 1.39 7.05 -3.97
CA ARG A 107 1.12 5.80 -3.23
C ARG A 107 -0.31 5.73 -2.69
N PHE A 108 -0.94 6.88 -2.47
CA PHE A 108 -2.29 7.00 -1.91
C PHE A 108 -3.25 7.46 -3.01
N GLN A 109 -3.32 6.64 -4.06
CA GLN A 109 -4.17 6.87 -5.22
C GLN A 109 -5.56 7.27 -4.74
N THR A 110 -5.96 8.47 -5.13
CA THR A 110 -7.34 8.89 -5.05
C THR A 110 -8.09 8.36 -6.26
N SER A 111 -9.39 8.13 -6.10
CA SER A 111 -10.30 8.12 -7.22
C SER A 111 -10.08 9.41 -8.02
N LYS A 112 -9.78 9.28 -9.31
CA LYS A 112 -9.87 10.39 -10.26
C LYS A 112 -11.17 11.15 -9.99
N LEU A 113 -11.12 12.50 -9.95
CA LEU A 113 -12.33 13.30 -9.76
C LEU A 113 -13.42 12.79 -10.71
N PRO A 114 -14.58 12.34 -10.20
CA PRO A 114 -15.63 11.84 -11.06
C PRO A 114 -16.14 12.98 -11.96
N THR A 115 -16.72 12.63 -13.11
CA THR A 115 -17.31 13.60 -14.05
C THR A 115 -18.32 14.54 -13.37
N GLN A 116 -18.96 14.07 -12.30
CA GLN A 116 -20.00 14.77 -11.54
C GLN A 116 -19.44 15.56 -10.34
N HIS A 117 -18.12 15.67 -10.19
CA HIS A 117 -17.51 16.39 -9.08
C HIS A 117 -17.79 17.90 -9.17
N VAL A 118 -18.15 18.53 -8.04
CA VAL A 118 -18.36 19.98 -7.97
C VAL A 118 -17.02 20.72 -8.17
N PRO A 119 -16.92 21.73 -9.05
CA PRO A 119 -15.67 22.46 -9.26
C PRO A 119 -15.13 23.06 -7.96
N VAL A 120 -13.90 22.67 -7.59
CA VAL A 120 -13.26 23.12 -6.34
C VAL A 120 -12.76 24.57 -6.39
N ARG A 121 -12.48 25.15 -7.56
CA ARG A 121 -12.07 26.58 -7.76
C ARG A 121 -11.06 27.12 -6.72
N GLY A 122 -10.08 26.31 -6.33
CA GLY A 122 -9.06 26.69 -5.34
C GLY A 122 -9.43 26.43 -3.88
N ALA A 123 -10.64 25.95 -3.60
CA ALA A 123 -11.01 25.44 -2.28
C ALA A 123 -10.17 24.21 -1.91
N SER A 124 -9.83 24.12 -0.62
CA SER A 124 -9.14 22.96 -0.08
C SER A 124 -10.06 21.74 -0.04
N CYS A 125 -9.51 20.54 -0.13
CA CYS A 125 -10.30 19.30 -0.17
C CYS A 125 -11.18 19.12 1.08
N ASP A 126 -10.69 19.59 2.23
CA ASP A 126 -11.37 19.53 3.53
C ASP A 126 -12.58 20.47 3.66
N SER A 127 -12.76 21.42 2.72
CA SER A 127 -13.98 22.25 2.65
C SER A 127 -15.23 21.42 2.32
N CYS A 128 -15.06 20.30 1.63
CA CYS A 128 -16.15 19.42 1.21
C CYS A 128 -16.03 18.01 1.80
N HIS A 129 -14.80 17.50 1.95
CA HIS A 129 -14.54 16.13 2.37
C HIS A 129 -13.97 16.07 3.77
N ARG A 130 -14.12 14.93 4.45
CA ARG A 130 -13.58 14.75 5.78
C ARG A 130 -12.56 13.61 5.79
N SER A 131 -11.66 13.62 6.77
CA SER A 131 -10.64 12.60 6.91
C SER A 131 -11.22 11.20 7.23
N ASP A 132 -12.47 11.11 7.70
CA ASP A 132 -13.18 9.85 7.91
C ASP A 132 -13.76 9.26 6.63
N ALA A 133 -14.17 10.08 5.67
CA ALA A 133 -14.69 9.63 4.39
C ALA A 133 -14.66 10.72 3.29
N TRP A 134 -14.30 10.32 2.07
CA TRP A 134 -14.43 11.15 0.86
C TRP A 134 -15.89 11.27 0.38
N SER A 135 -16.78 10.37 0.77
CA SER A 135 -18.20 10.41 0.37
C SER A 135 -19.11 9.97 1.53
N PRO A 136 -20.26 10.64 1.75
CA PRO A 136 -20.73 11.83 1.04
C PRO A 136 -19.91 13.08 1.40
N ALA A 137 -19.75 13.98 0.44
CA ALA A 137 -19.18 15.30 0.68
C ALA A 137 -20.25 16.26 1.20
N ARG A 138 -19.83 17.26 1.97
CA ARG A 138 -20.68 18.39 2.38
C ARG A 138 -20.48 19.55 1.41
N PHE A 139 -21.56 20.25 1.10
CA PHE A 139 -21.50 21.45 0.27
C PHE A 139 -22.53 22.47 0.75
N SER A 140 -22.13 23.74 0.81
CA SER A 140 -22.99 24.86 1.19
C SER A 140 -23.22 25.78 0.00
N HIS A 141 -24.49 26.14 -0.26
CA HIS A 141 -24.84 27.13 -1.27
C HIS A 141 -24.61 28.58 -0.79
N ALA A 142 -24.31 28.81 0.49
CA ALA A 142 -24.21 30.14 1.07
C ALA A 142 -23.11 31.02 0.43
N GLU A 143 -22.02 30.38 -0.01
CA GLU A 143 -20.87 31.06 -0.62
C GLU A 143 -20.94 31.08 -2.17
N VAL A 144 -22.03 30.55 -2.74
CA VAL A 144 -22.20 30.53 -4.20
C VAL A 144 -22.67 31.90 -4.68
N ALA A 145 -21.90 32.50 -5.58
CA ALA A 145 -22.23 33.77 -6.18
C ALA A 145 -23.60 33.75 -6.88
N ARG A 146 -24.39 34.82 -6.71
CA ARG A 146 -25.64 34.97 -7.45
C ARG A 146 -25.37 34.98 -8.96
N GLY A 147 -26.24 34.35 -9.72
CA GLY A 147 -26.10 34.24 -11.18
C GLY A 147 -25.20 33.10 -11.66
N SER A 148 -24.44 32.41 -10.78
CA SER A 148 -23.53 31.32 -11.21
C SER A 148 -24.15 29.92 -11.15
N CYS A 149 -25.47 29.81 -10.89
CA CYS A 149 -26.14 28.52 -10.67
C CYS A 149 -25.92 27.52 -11.82
N ALA A 150 -26.03 28.01 -13.06
CA ALA A 150 -25.89 27.19 -14.27
C ALA A 150 -24.48 26.61 -14.46
N SER A 151 -23.47 27.15 -13.77
CA SER A 151 -22.09 26.62 -13.88
C SER A 151 -21.92 25.24 -13.24
N CYS A 152 -22.82 24.85 -12.32
CA CYS A 152 -22.85 23.52 -11.72
C CYS A 152 -24.15 22.77 -12.07
N HIS A 153 -25.27 23.47 -12.16
CA HIS A 153 -26.57 22.91 -12.55
C HIS A 153 -26.72 22.86 -14.09
N ASN A 154 -25.82 22.11 -14.73
CA ASN A 154 -25.70 22.00 -16.19
C ASN A 154 -26.10 20.62 -16.74
N GLY A 155 -26.64 19.72 -15.90
CA GLY A 155 -27.01 18.36 -16.28
C GLY A 155 -25.84 17.36 -16.27
N VAL A 156 -24.61 17.81 -16.03
CA VAL A 156 -23.41 16.96 -15.91
C VAL A 156 -22.91 16.91 -14.47
N THR A 157 -22.65 18.08 -13.88
CA THR A 157 -22.13 18.19 -12.50
C THR A 157 -23.26 18.02 -11.48
N ALA A 158 -24.37 18.71 -11.70
CA ALA A 158 -25.59 18.56 -10.92
C ALA A 158 -26.81 18.71 -11.84
N ALA A 159 -27.89 18.00 -11.51
CA ALA A 159 -29.17 18.18 -12.19
C ALA A 159 -29.66 19.62 -12.02
N GLY A 160 -30.27 20.18 -13.06
CA GLY A 160 -30.92 21.49 -13.02
C GLY A 160 -31.90 21.61 -11.86
N LYS A 161 -32.14 22.83 -11.36
CA LYS A 161 -33.30 23.06 -10.47
C LYS A 161 -34.52 22.58 -11.25
N SER A 162 -35.28 21.62 -10.73
CA SER A 162 -36.62 21.37 -11.26
C SER A 162 -37.36 22.70 -11.19
N ALA A 163 -37.96 23.13 -12.31
CA ALA A 163 -38.80 24.32 -12.33
C ALA A 163 -39.82 24.16 -11.19
N SER A 164 -39.75 25.05 -10.21
CA SER A 164 -40.80 25.22 -9.22
C SER A 164 -41.89 26.08 -9.84
#